data_AF-A0A174Q1P9-F1
#
_entry.id   AF-A0A174Q1P9-F1
#
_cell.length_a   1.000
_cell.length_b   1.000
_cell.length_c   1.000
_cell.angle_alpha   90.00
_cell.angle_beta   90.00
_cell.angle_gamma   90.00
#
_symmetry.space_group_name_H-M   'P 1'
#
loop_
_entity.id
_entity.type
_entity.pdbx_description
1 polymer ?
#
loop_
_entity_poly.entity_id
_entity_poly.type
_entity_poly.pdbx_seq_one_letter_code
_entity_poly.pdbx_strand_id
1 'polypeptide(L)'
;MDLQSTSLKGIVRSSEDGLFYLLPIQSLSTLQEMKGHLTCAIDVLSNLDESDTEKRLDAVRTLNSLVAALSVNDGDHYNAMDIAFEEV
;
A
#
# COMPACT_ATOMS: atom_id res chain seq x y z
N MET A 1 -12.75 -15.98 -2.05
CA MET A 1 -11.74 -16.21 -1.00
C MET A 1 -12.37 -15.75 0.29
N ASP A 2 -12.49 -16.66 1.26
CA ASP A 2 -13.02 -16.34 2.58
C ASP A 2 -11.85 -15.99 3.50
N LEU A 3 -11.98 -14.88 4.24
CA LEU A 3 -10.95 -14.35 5.13
C LEU A 3 -11.43 -14.46 6.58
N GLN A 4 -10.58 -15.01 7.44
CA GLN A 4 -10.81 -15.19 8.87
C GLN A 4 -9.88 -14.29 9.67
N SER A 5 -10.38 -13.69 10.75
CA SER A 5 -9.58 -12.90 11.68
C SER A 5 -8.54 -13.77 12.38
N THR A 6 -7.34 -13.23 12.58
CA THR A 6 -6.32 -13.83 13.45
C THR A 6 -6.23 -13.11 14.79
N SER A 7 -5.44 -13.65 15.72
CA SER A 7 -5.04 -12.97 16.97
C SER A 7 -4.19 -11.72 16.71
N LEU A 8 -3.57 -11.62 15.52
CA LEU A 8 -2.68 -10.55 15.13
C LEU A 8 -3.45 -9.41 14.47
N LYS A 9 -3.29 -8.21 15.00
CA LYS A 9 -4.02 -7.02 14.53
C LYS A 9 -3.66 -6.72 13.08
N GLY A 10 -4.67 -6.63 12.23
CA GLY A 10 -4.48 -6.33 10.81
C GLY A 10 -4.02 -7.51 9.99
N ILE A 11 -3.95 -8.73 10.53
CA ILE A 11 -3.67 -9.95 9.76
C ILE A 11 -4.93 -10.81 9.69
N VAL A 12 -5.25 -11.27 8.49
CA VAL A 12 -6.34 -12.23 8.22
C VAL A 12 -5.80 -13.45 7.50
N ARG A 13 -6.39 -14.61 7.75
CA ARG A 13 -6.03 -15.89 7.13
C ARG A 13 -7.09 -16.26 6.09
N SER A 14 -6.67 -16.73 4.91
CA SER A 14 -7.60 -17.29 3.93
C SER A 14 -7.94 -18.74 4.22
N SER A 15 -9.00 -19.24 3.58
CA SER A 15 -9.35 -20.66 3.55
C SER A 15 -8.28 -21.58 2.94
N GLU A 16 -7.26 -21.01 2.28
CA GLU A 16 -6.12 -21.72 1.68
C GLU A 16 -4.84 -21.56 2.53
N ASP A 17 -4.98 -21.17 3.79
CA ASP A 17 -3.89 -20.91 4.75
C ASP A 17 -2.93 -19.77 4.36
N GLY A 18 -3.31 -18.92 3.41
CA GLY A 18 -2.58 -17.69 3.11
C GLY A 18 -2.82 -16.62 4.19
N LEU A 19 -1.76 -15.95 4.64
CA LEU A 19 -1.86 -14.79 5.53
C LEU A 19 -1.85 -13.49 4.71
N PHE A 20 -2.77 -12.58 5.03
CA PHE A 20 -2.94 -11.30 4.35
C PHE A 20 -2.97 -10.16 5.35
N TYR A 21 -2.36 -9.05 4.99
CA TYR A 21 -2.41 -7.82 5.76
C TYR A 21 -3.58 -6.93 5.31
N LEU A 22 -4.36 -6.44 6.26
CA LEU A 22 -5.40 -5.44 6.07
C LEU A 22 -4.79 -4.06 6.25
N LEU A 23 -4.58 -3.37 5.13
CA LEU A 23 -4.22 -1.96 5.15
C LEU A 23 -5.41 -1.14 5.71
N PRO A 24 -5.25 -0.42 6.84
CA PRO A 24 -6.32 0.38 7.40
C PRO A 24 -6.56 1.59 6.49
N ILE A 25 -7.59 1.49 5.66
CA ILE A 25 -8.03 2.59 4.80
C ILE A 25 -9.14 3.33 5.54
N GLN A 26 -8.93 4.63 5.79
CA GLN A 26 -9.88 5.47 6.53
C GLN A 26 -11.22 5.62 5.79
N SER A 27 -11.20 5.70 4.46
CA SER A 27 -12.40 5.78 3.63
C SER A 27 -12.17 5.29 2.20
N LEU A 28 -13.22 4.77 1.55
CA LEU A 28 -13.14 4.36 0.14
C LEU A 28 -12.80 5.54 -0.78
N SER A 29 -13.29 6.74 -0.46
CA SER A 29 -12.96 7.97 -1.21
C SER A 29 -11.47 8.28 -1.18
N THR A 30 -10.81 8.15 -0.01
CA THR A 30 -9.37 8.35 0.10
C THR A 30 -8.59 7.36 -0.77
N LEU A 31 -9.04 6.10 -0.84
CA LEU A 31 -8.42 5.11 -1.72
C LEU A 31 -8.60 5.45 -3.21
N GLN A 32 -9.78 5.91 -3.61
CA GLN A 32 -10.06 6.31 -4.99
C GLN A 32 -9.23 7.52 -5.42
N GLU A 33 -9.10 8.52 -4.54
CA GLU A 33 -8.27 9.70 -4.77
C GLU A 33 -6.79 9.30 -4.91
N MET A 34 -6.29 8.47 -3.99
CA MET A 34 -4.93 7.95 -4.03
C MET A 34 -4.65 7.19 -5.33
N LYS A 35 -5.59 6.33 -5.78
CA LYS A 35 -5.52 5.64 -7.07
C LYS A 35 -5.43 6.63 -8.23
N GLY A 36 -6.21 7.71 -8.21
CA GLY A 36 -6.19 8.75 -9.24
C GLY A 36 -4.83 9.43 -9.34
N HIS A 37 -4.27 9.88 -8.21
CA HIS A 37 -2.95 10.51 -8.15
C HIS A 37 -1.84 9.56 -8.62
N LEU A 38 -1.88 8.29 -8.22
CA LEU A 38 -0.96 7.24 -8.67
C LEU A 38 -1.02 7.03 -10.19
N THR A 39 -2.22 6.92 -10.74
CA THR A 39 -2.42 6.70 -12.18
C THR A 39 -1.83 7.86 -12.98
N CYS A 40 -2.08 9.09 -12.53
CA CYS A 40 -1.52 10.30 -13.14
C CYS A 40 0.01 10.34 -13.06
N ALA A 41 0.58 10.07 -11.87
CA ALA A 41 2.03 10.06 -11.69
C ALA A 41 2.73 9.01 -12.57
N ILE A 42 2.15 7.80 -12.69
CA ILE A 42 2.68 6.73 -13.54
C ILE A 42 2.59 7.14 -15.02
N ASP A 43 1.48 7.73 -15.45
CA ASP A 43 1.31 8.18 -16.84
C ASP A 43 2.36 9.24 -17.23
N VAL A 44 2.57 10.24 -16.37
CA VAL A 44 3.61 11.26 -16.53
C VAL A 44 5.00 10.64 -16.63
N LEU A 45 5.33 9.68 -15.76
CA LEU A 45 6.64 9.04 -15.72
C LEU A 45 6.84 8.00 -16.83
N SER A 46 5.76 7.51 -17.44
CA SER A 46 5.80 6.59 -18.58
C SER A 46 6.01 7.33 -19.90
N ASN A 47 5.57 8.59 -19.98
CA ASN A 47 5.66 9.44 -21.16
C ASN A 47 6.69 10.56 -20.95
N LEU A 48 7.97 10.18 -20.85
CA LEU A 48 9.08 11.10 -20.52
C LEU A 48 9.35 12.16 -21.59
N ASP A 49 9.01 11.88 -22.85
CA ASP A 49 9.19 12.80 -23.97
C ASP A 49 8.12 13.91 -24.02
N GLU A 50 6.94 13.64 -23.43
CA GLU A 50 5.79 14.56 -23.41
C GLU A 50 5.67 15.35 -22.10
N SER A 51 6.43 14.95 -21.06
CA SER A 51 6.41 15.56 -19.74
C SER A 51 7.64 16.43 -19.47
N ASP A 52 7.40 17.68 -19.05
CA ASP A 52 8.47 18.56 -18.60
C ASP A 52 9.08 18.07 -17.28
N THR A 53 10.23 18.64 -16.91
CA THR A 53 10.96 18.25 -15.69
C THR A 53 10.18 18.53 -14.40
N GLU A 54 9.31 19.54 -14.39
CA GLU A 54 8.55 19.92 -13.21
C GLU A 54 7.43 18.90 -12.92
N LYS A 55 6.67 18.52 -13.95
CA LYS A 55 5.65 17.46 -13.85
C LYS A 55 6.24 16.13 -13.41
N ARG A 56 7.43 15.78 -13.91
CA ARG A 56 8.14 14.56 -13.50
C ARG A 56 8.56 14.62 -12.03
N LEU A 57 9.05 15.77 -11.57
CA LEU A 57 9.40 15.96 -10.16
C LEU A 57 8.17 15.86 -9.25
N ASP A 58 7.04 16.42 -9.66
CA ASP A 58 5.79 16.33 -8.91
C ASP A 58 5.21 14.91 -8.88
N ALA A 59 5.33 14.16 -9.99
CA ALA A 59 4.99 12.75 -10.02
C ALA A 59 5.85 11.95 -9.02
N VAL A 60 7.16 12.20 -8.97
CA VAL A 60 8.06 11.56 -7.99
C VAL A 60 7.71 11.95 -6.55
N ARG A 61 7.39 13.22 -6.28
CA ARG A 61 6.94 13.68 -4.94
C ARG A 61 5.64 12.99 -4.51
N THR A 62 4.71 12.81 -5.45
CA THR A 62 3.46 12.09 -5.23
C THR A 62 3.74 10.64 -4.85
N LEU A 63 4.62 9.95 -5.59
CA LEU A 63 5.03 8.57 -5.27
C LEU A 63 5.74 8.48 -3.91
N ASN A 64 6.64 9.41 -3.60
CA ASN A 64 7.33 9.43 -2.30
C ASN A 64 6.37 9.66 -1.14
N SER A 65 5.38 10.54 -1.31
CA SER A 65 4.36 10.80 -0.28
C SER A 65 3.50 9.56 -0.02
N LEU A 66 3.18 8.82 -1.08
CA LEU A 66 2.49 7.54 -0.96
C LEU A 66 3.34 6.51 -0.22
N VAL A 67 4.61 6.35 -0.60
CA VAL A 67 5.52 5.41 0.09
C VAL A 67 5.60 5.76 1.57
N ALA A 68 5.78 7.04 1.91
CA ALA A 68 5.80 7.48 3.30
C ALA A 68 4.50 7.13 4.04
N ALA A 69 3.33 7.34 3.41
CA ALA A 69 2.03 7.03 4.00
C ALA A 69 1.81 5.52 4.22
N LEU A 70 2.28 4.67 3.30
CA LEU A 70 2.24 3.22 3.46
C LEU A 70 3.22 2.76 4.54
N SER A 71 4.40 3.37 4.60
CA SER A 71 5.45 3.01 5.54
C SER A 71 5.21 3.45 6.99
N VAL A 72 4.19 4.27 7.26
CA VAL A 72 3.80 4.62 8.65
C VAL A 72 3.49 3.36 9.46
N ASN A 73 2.95 2.32 8.82
CA ASN A 73 2.64 1.10 9.54
C ASN A 73 3.68 -0.01 9.32
N ASP A 74 4.63 0.10 8.37
CA ASP A 74 5.60 -0.96 8.01
C ASP A 74 6.41 -1.52 9.20
N GLY A 75 6.72 -0.70 10.22
CA GLY A 75 7.44 -1.15 11.42
C GLY A 75 6.67 -2.18 12.26
N ASP A 76 5.34 -2.05 12.34
CA ASP A 76 4.48 -3.02 13.01
C ASP A 76 4.23 -4.26 12.12
N HIS A 77 4.53 -4.17 10.81
CA HIS A 77 4.19 -5.18 9.79
C HIS A 77 5.12 -6.36 9.79
N TYR A 78 6.43 -6.11 9.77
CA TYR A 78 7.42 -7.18 9.82
C TYR A 78 7.34 -7.92 11.15
N ASN A 79 7.18 -7.20 12.26
CA ASN A 79 7.05 -7.80 13.58
C ASN A 79 5.79 -8.69 13.70
N ALA A 80 4.65 -8.24 13.18
CA ALA A 80 3.43 -9.06 13.19
C ALA A 80 3.54 -10.30 12.30
N MET A 81 4.19 -10.20 11.12
CA MET A 81 4.44 -11.37 10.27
C MET A 81 5.44 -12.33 10.90
N ASP A 82 6.54 -11.84 11.47
CA ASP A 82 7.54 -12.67 12.16
C ASP A 82 6.88 -13.47 13.30
N ILE A 83 6.04 -12.83 14.12
CA ILE A 83 5.25 -13.52 15.16
C ILE A 83 4.30 -14.57 14.53
N ALA A 84 3.63 -14.23 13.43
CA ALA A 84 2.72 -15.17 12.76
C ALA A 84 3.45 -16.41 12.20
N PHE A 85 4.68 -16.24 11.72
CA PHE A 85 5.51 -17.32 11.18
C PHE A 85 6.24 -18.10 12.27
N GLU A 86 6.50 -17.51 13.45
CA GLU A 86 7.03 -18.23 14.62
C GLU A 86 5.97 -19.12 15.31
N GLU A 87 4.68 -18.81 15.17
CA GLU A 87 3.57 -19.61 15.75
C GLU A 87 3.11 -20.81 14.88
N VAL A 88 3.72 -21.07 13.72
CA VAL A 88 3.42 -22.19 12.79
C VAL A 88 4.50 -23.27 12.88
#